data_AF-A0A9D2DRA6-F1
#
_entry.id   AF-A0A9D2DRA6-F1
#
_cell.length_a   1.000
_cell.length_b   1.000
_cell.length_c   1.000
_cell.angle_alpha   90.00
_cell.angle_beta   90.00
_cell.angle_gamma   90.00
#
_symmetry.space_group_name_H-M   'P 1'
#
loop_
_entity.id
_entity.type
_entity.pdbx_description
1 polymer ?
#
loop_
_entity_poly.entity_id
_entity_poly.type
_entity_poly.pdbx_seq_one_letter_code
_entity_poly.pdbx_strand_id
1 'polypeptide(L)'
;MEQICLFPIEDKIERAIQNLKMFEETALRMNPDGYYLAFSGGKDSQAIFHLAQMAGVKFTAHYHVTTVDPPELVHFIRKEYPEVSMEKPEESMWKLIIKKGFPPTRKVRYCCSELKERGGEGRFVITGVRWAESRKRKNRGLAEIRGAESAKVLLLNNDNDEKRRLIESCVMKGKRVLNPIIDWTDEEVWSFIYHYVHRYCCLYDEGFTRIGCIGCPLASVRKREKELARYPGYKSAYLKTFGEMLKSRKQRHLEEDTWESAEDVYLWWMYGTEPAPKQVPGQLSLALGTEREWISETEKMKGKTKNEWLTLYQQRYSEWQNIHKYGTEQMWPDGIALAEIRRELLEIQRILISYGVEVPLPEELPAGYMARADDIRKQARACLEIYKNSEDYQYLLCREPLLTDRQKRKTQILYALGVVQNLETAIEEENLVVMRAFGNEGQYGKLLSDTASKVKEIPLEMAKRETEKTVPSMPYEEEQIEGQMSIFDLAS
;
A
#
# COMPACT_ATOMS: atom_id res chain seq x y z
N MET A 1 -17.18 -34.00 -21.76
CA MET A 1 -18.46 -33.28 -21.76
C MET A 1 -18.17 -31.86 -21.32
N GLU A 2 -18.49 -30.94 -22.22
CA GLU A 2 -18.31 -29.49 -22.11
C GLU A 2 -19.13 -28.86 -20.98
N GLN A 3 -18.89 -27.56 -20.79
CA GLN A 3 -19.63 -26.57 -19.99
C GLN A 3 -19.17 -26.33 -18.54
N ILE A 4 -18.20 -25.42 -18.41
CA ILE A 4 -18.33 -24.31 -17.47
C ILE A 4 -18.28 -23.02 -18.31
N CYS A 5 -19.43 -22.63 -18.87
CA CYS A 5 -19.61 -21.28 -19.43
C CYS A 5 -19.76 -20.28 -18.27
N LEU A 6 -18.70 -19.54 -18.00
CA LEU A 6 -18.73 -18.31 -17.20
C LEU A 6 -18.02 -17.23 -18.02
N PHE A 7 -18.64 -16.84 -19.15
CA PHE A 7 -18.17 -15.88 -20.17
C PHE A 7 -16.69 -16.02 -20.56
N PRO A 8 -16.39 -16.62 -21.73
CA PRO A 8 -15.03 -16.65 -22.25
C PRO A 8 -14.49 -15.23 -22.31
N ILE A 9 -13.33 -14.97 -21.71
CA ILE A 9 -12.65 -13.68 -21.87
C ILE A 9 -12.42 -13.36 -23.36
N GLU A 10 -12.40 -14.39 -24.20
CA GLU A 10 -12.42 -14.38 -25.65
C GLU A 10 -13.50 -13.43 -26.21
N ASP A 11 -14.74 -13.48 -25.72
CA ASP A 11 -15.82 -12.58 -26.17
C ASP A 11 -15.53 -11.10 -25.83
N LYS A 12 -14.84 -10.86 -24.72
CA LYS A 12 -14.40 -9.52 -24.30
C LYS A 12 -13.20 -9.04 -25.12
N ILE A 13 -12.28 -9.93 -25.44
CA ILE A 13 -11.13 -9.68 -26.32
C ILE A 13 -11.63 -9.32 -27.72
N GLU A 14 -12.54 -10.12 -28.29
CA GLU A 14 -13.12 -9.86 -29.61
C GLU A 14 -13.84 -8.52 -29.66
N ARG A 15 -14.66 -8.21 -28.64
CA ARG A 15 -15.32 -6.89 -28.54
C ARG A 15 -14.31 -5.74 -28.43
N ALA A 16 -13.25 -5.91 -27.64
CA ALA A 16 -12.19 -4.90 -27.54
C ALA A 16 -11.48 -4.69 -28.90
N ILE A 17 -11.19 -5.77 -29.62
CA ILE A 17 -10.58 -5.73 -30.96
C ILE A 17 -11.52 -5.05 -31.98
N GLN A 18 -12.81 -5.40 -31.96
CA GLN A 18 -13.82 -4.77 -32.83
C GLN A 18 -13.93 -3.27 -32.56
N ASN A 19 -13.94 -2.87 -31.27
CA ASN A 19 -13.95 -1.46 -30.88
C ASN A 19 -12.71 -0.70 -31.38
N LEU A 20 -11.54 -1.33 -31.32
CA LEU A 20 -10.30 -0.75 -31.84
C LEU A 20 -10.34 -0.59 -33.38
N LYS A 21 -10.81 -1.61 -34.10
CA LYS A 21 -10.95 -1.54 -35.57
C LYS A 21 -11.99 -0.51 -36.01
N MET A 22 -13.11 -0.41 -35.28
CA MET A 22 -14.21 0.49 -35.61
C MET A 22 -13.80 1.97 -35.65
N PHE A 23 -12.87 2.39 -34.80
CA PHE A 23 -12.41 3.78 -34.74
C PHE A 23 -11.13 4.03 -35.54
N GLU A 24 -10.57 3.03 -36.23
CA GLU A 24 -9.24 3.11 -36.85
C GLU A 24 -9.21 4.17 -37.95
N GLU A 25 -10.21 4.19 -38.83
CA GLU A 25 -10.33 5.21 -39.88
C GLU A 25 -10.41 6.63 -39.31
N THR A 26 -11.01 6.77 -38.13
CA THR A 26 -11.09 8.06 -37.44
C THR A 26 -9.73 8.44 -36.85
N ALA A 27 -9.00 7.49 -36.28
CA ALA A 27 -7.66 7.72 -35.77
C ALA A 27 -6.67 8.09 -36.88
N LEU A 28 -6.73 7.39 -38.02
CA LEU A 28 -5.90 7.68 -39.22
C LEU A 28 -6.23 9.03 -39.85
N ARG A 29 -7.50 9.44 -39.87
CA ARG A 29 -7.91 10.78 -40.32
C ARG A 29 -7.35 11.89 -39.42
N MET A 30 -7.21 11.64 -38.11
CA MET A 30 -6.66 12.60 -37.17
C MET A 30 -5.13 12.66 -37.22
N ASN A 31 -4.46 11.52 -37.38
CA ASN A 31 -3.01 11.46 -37.47
C ASN A 31 -2.59 10.25 -38.35
N PRO A 32 -1.69 10.44 -39.34
CA PRO A 32 -1.19 9.35 -40.18
C PRO A 32 -0.53 8.20 -39.41
N ASP A 33 -0.02 8.45 -38.19
CA ASP A 33 0.60 7.46 -37.31
C ASP A 33 -0.43 6.66 -36.49
N GLY A 34 -1.73 6.90 -36.71
CA GLY A 34 -2.83 6.19 -36.07
C GLY A 34 -2.98 6.55 -34.59
N TYR A 35 -3.35 5.56 -33.78
CA TYR A 35 -3.65 5.77 -32.36
C TYR A 35 -2.44 6.21 -31.53
N TYR A 36 -2.71 7.00 -30.50
CA TYR A 36 -1.77 7.32 -29.44
C TYR A 36 -2.07 6.43 -28.22
N LEU A 37 -1.28 5.38 -27.99
CA LEU A 37 -1.49 4.46 -26.89
C LEU A 37 -0.73 4.95 -25.65
N ALA A 38 -1.46 5.28 -24.58
CA ALA A 38 -0.86 5.69 -23.33
C ALA A 38 -0.37 4.46 -22.54
N PHE A 39 0.93 4.21 -22.63
CA PHE A 39 1.57 3.05 -22.00
C PHE A 39 2.14 3.45 -20.63
N SER A 40 1.98 2.58 -19.62
CA SER A 40 2.50 2.82 -18.26
C SER A 40 3.31 1.67 -17.70
N GLY A 41 3.45 0.56 -18.44
CA GLY A 41 4.09 -0.68 -18.02
C GLY A 41 3.32 -1.53 -17.01
N GLY A 42 2.19 -1.03 -16.48
CA GLY A 42 1.32 -1.81 -15.61
C GLY A 42 0.42 -2.78 -16.39
N LYS A 43 -0.20 -3.73 -15.66
CA LYS A 43 -1.08 -4.77 -16.21
C LYS A 43 -2.13 -4.24 -17.21
N ASP A 44 -2.76 -3.11 -16.89
CA ASP A 44 -3.85 -2.55 -17.68
C ASP A 44 -3.36 -1.93 -19.00
N SER A 45 -2.17 -1.31 -19.00
CA SER A 45 -1.58 -0.75 -20.21
C SER A 45 -0.90 -1.80 -21.09
N GLN A 46 -0.42 -2.90 -20.51
CA GLN A 46 0.01 -4.08 -21.26
C GLN A 46 -1.16 -4.74 -21.99
N ALA A 47 -2.32 -4.88 -21.33
CA ALA A 47 -3.49 -5.48 -21.94
C ALA A 47 -3.94 -4.70 -23.20
N ILE A 48 -4.07 -3.38 -23.11
CA ILE A 48 -4.46 -2.57 -24.29
C ILE A 48 -3.41 -2.58 -25.40
N PHE A 49 -2.12 -2.71 -25.05
CA PHE A 49 -1.03 -2.76 -26.01
C PHE A 49 -1.12 -4.03 -26.86
N HIS A 50 -1.25 -5.17 -26.20
CA HIS A 50 -1.41 -6.47 -26.87
C HIS A 50 -2.74 -6.56 -27.62
N LEU A 51 -3.84 -6.00 -27.09
CA LEU A 51 -5.11 -5.92 -27.82
C LEU A 51 -4.99 -5.08 -29.10
N ALA A 52 -4.23 -3.98 -29.08
CA ALA A 52 -3.98 -3.17 -30.26
C ALA A 52 -3.13 -3.92 -31.31
N GLN A 53 -2.13 -4.68 -30.86
CA GLN A 53 -1.35 -5.56 -31.75
C GLN A 53 -2.21 -6.66 -32.36
N MET A 54 -3.03 -7.35 -31.55
CA MET A 54 -3.96 -8.39 -32.03
C MET A 54 -5.02 -7.85 -32.99
N ALA A 55 -5.45 -6.60 -32.79
CA ALA A 55 -6.38 -5.94 -33.70
C ALA A 55 -5.72 -5.58 -35.05
N GLY A 56 -4.40 -5.52 -35.12
CA GLY A 56 -3.66 -5.12 -36.32
C GLY A 56 -3.83 -3.64 -36.68
N VAL A 57 -4.24 -2.80 -35.72
CA VAL A 57 -4.47 -1.37 -35.96
C VAL A 57 -3.17 -0.60 -35.94
N LYS A 58 -3.08 0.50 -36.68
CA LYS A 58 -1.90 1.38 -36.61
C LYS A 58 -1.91 2.20 -35.31
N PHE A 59 -0.85 2.06 -34.50
CA PHE A 59 -0.70 2.85 -33.27
C PHE A 59 0.77 3.16 -32.96
N THR A 60 0.97 4.20 -32.15
CA THR A 60 2.25 4.53 -31.51
C THR A 60 2.05 4.49 -30.01
N ALA A 61 2.92 3.75 -29.29
CA ALA A 61 2.84 3.63 -27.84
C ALA A 61 3.85 4.57 -27.17
N HIS A 62 3.39 5.28 -26.14
CA HIS A 62 4.17 6.32 -25.47
C HIS A 62 4.17 6.10 -23.97
N TYR A 63 5.37 5.98 -23.40
CA TYR A 63 5.59 5.91 -21.96
C TYR A 63 6.21 7.22 -21.48
N HIS A 64 5.48 7.94 -20.61
CA HIS A 64 5.98 9.17 -20.00
C HIS A 64 6.68 8.86 -18.69
N VAL A 65 8.00 9.02 -18.67
CA VAL A 65 8.83 8.76 -17.48
C VAL A 65 8.63 9.91 -16.50
N THR A 66 8.26 9.62 -15.25
CA THR A 66 8.01 10.65 -14.23
C THR A 66 9.18 10.91 -13.30
N THR A 67 10.34 10.32 -13.56
CA THR A 67 11.58 10.37 -12.73
C THR A 67 11.47 9.71 -11.35
N VAL A 68 10.25 9.43 -10.88
CA VAL A 68 9.93 8.75 -9.62
C VAL A 68 9.16 7.44 -9.83
N ASP A 69 9.26 6.87 -11.03
CA ASP A 69 8.75 5.52 -11.28
C ASP A 69 9.70 4.47 -10.69
N PRO A 70 9.19 3.31 -10.23
CA PRO A 70 10.03 2.23 -9.73
C PRO A 70 11.06 1.79 -10.78
N PRO A 71 12.34 1.62 -10.41
CA PRO A 71 13.40 1.27 -11.36
C PRO A 71 13.14 -0.08 -12.04
N GLU A 72 12.57 -1.05 -11.31
CA GLU A 72 12.20 -2.38 -11.86
C GLU A 72 11.15 -2.26 -12.97
N LEU A 73 10.21 -1.32 -12.84
CA LEU A 73 9.20 -1.05 -13.86
C LEU A 73 9.85 -0.46 -15.11
N VAL A 74 10.73 0.54 -14.95
CA VAL A 74 11.38 1.19 -16.10
C VAL A 74 12.29 0.20 -16.82
N HIS A 75 13.02 -0.63 -16.08
CA HIS A 75 13.83 -1.71 -16.65
C HIS A 75 12.97 -2.71 -17.42
N PHE A 76 11.85 -3.15 -16.84
CA PHE A 76 10.91 -4.05 -17.50
C PHE A 76 10.39 -3.46 -18.82
N ILE A 77 9.96 -2.19 -18.84
CA ILE A 77 9.47 -1.54 -20.07
C ILE A 77 10.58 -1.48 -21.13
N ARG A 78 11.80 -1.06 -20.74
CA ARG A 78 12.95 -0.99 -21.66
C ARG A 78 13.29 -2.32 -22.28
N LYS A 79 13.19 -3.40 -21.51
CA LYS A 79 13.58 -4.75 -21.92
C LYS A 79 12.51 -5.42 -22.77
N GLU A 80 11.26 -5.40 -22.31
CA GLU A 80 10.18 -6.20 -22.90
C GLU A 80 9.38 -5.44 -23.96
N TYR A 81 9.45 -4.11 -23.99
CA TYR A 81 8.70 -3.26 -24.91
C TYR A 81 9.58 -2.18 -25.57
N PRO A 82 10.62 -2.56 -26.33
CA PRO A 82 11.51 -1.61 -27.01
C PRO A 82 10.79 -0.74 -28.04
N GLU A 83 9.64 -1.17 -28.57
CA GLU A 83 8.80 -0.41 -29.49
C GLU A 83 8.02 0.74 -28.83
N VAL A 84 8.03 0.84 -27.50
CA VAL A 84 7.37 1.94 -26.78
C VAL A 84 8.32 3.13 -26.68
N SER A 85 7.90 4.27 -27.22
CA SER A 85 8.64 5.53 -27.12
C SER A 85 8.68 6.01 -25.67
N MET A 86 9.89 6.09 -25.10
CA MET A 86 10.10 6.65 -23.77
C MET A 86 10.27 8.17 -23.84
N GLU A 87 9.20 8.88 -23.52
CA GLU A 87 9.17 10.32 -23.49
C GLU A 87 9.75 10.82 -22.15
N LYS A 88 10.86 11.55 -22.26
CA LYS A 88 11.56 12.14 -21.10
C LYS A 88 10.98 13.53 -20.81
N PRO A 89 10.68 13.85 -19.54
CA PRO A 89 10.17 15.16 -19.18
C PRO A 89 11.30 16.20 -19.22
N GLU A 90 10.97 17.44 -19.59
CA GLU A 90 11.91 18.57 -19.60
C GLU A 90 12.43 18.90 -18.19
N GLU A 91 11.56 18.75 -17.18
CA GLU A 91 11.87 18.99 -15.78
C GLU A 91 11.60 17.72 -14.98
N SER A 92 12.55 17.33 -14.13
CA SER A 92 12.36 16.23 -13.19
C SER A 92 11.35 16.59 -12.11
N MET A 93 10.80 15.58 -11.43
CA MET A 93 9.93 15.78 -10.26
C MET A 93 10.59 16.69 -9.22
N TRP A 94 11.90 16.55 -9.02
CA TRP A 94 12.66 17.32 -8.04
C TRP A 94 12.64 18.82 -8.37
N LYS A 95 12.93 19.18 -9.62
CA LYS A 95 12.87 20.58 -10.09
C LYS A 95 11.45 21.13 -10.02
N LEU A 96 10.44 20.31 -10.33
CA LEU A 96 9.03 20.72 -10.24
C LEU A 96 8.60 21.05 -8.80
N ILE A 97 9.03 20.26 -7.81
CA ILE A 97 8.74 20.52 -6.39
C ILE A 97 9.31 21.89 -5.97
N ILE A 98 10.56 22.18 -6.33
CA ILE A 98 11.22 23.45 -6.01
C ILE A 98 10.49 24.62 -6.68
N LYS A 99 10.21 24.50 -7.98
CA LYS A 99 9.54 25.52 -8.79
C LYS A 99 8.12 25.83 -8.31
N LYS A 100 7.32 24.80 -8.02
CA LYS A 100 5.94 24.98 -7.52
C LYS A 100 5.94 25.39 -6.03
N GLY A 101 6.98 25.07 -5.27
CA GLY A 101 7.15 25.46 -3.87
C GLY A 101 6.36 24.63 -2.86
N PHE A 102 5.79 23.49 -3.24
CA PHE A 102 5.14 22.55 -2.33
C PHE A 102 5.12 21.15 -2.96
N PRO A 103 5.12 20.05 -2.17
CA PRO A 103 5.08 18.69 -2.70
C PRO A 103 3.71 18.37 -3.31
N PRO A 104 3.61 17.42 -4.26
CA PRO A 104 2.34 17.08 -4.89
C PRO A 104 1.36 16.52 -3.86
N THR A 105 0.11 16.97 -3.90
CA THR A 105 -0.95 16.55 -2.96
C THR A 105 -2.07 15.82 -3.68
N ARG A 106 -3.00 15.20 -2.91
CA ARG A 106 -4.20 14.57 -3.49
C ARG A 106 -5.07 15.56 -4.29
N LYS A 107 -5.11 16.83 -3.88
CA LYS A 107 -5.89 17.90 -4.51
C LYS A 107 -5.15 18.53 -5.68
N VAL A 108 -3.87 18.83 -5.48
CA VAL A 108 -3.04 19.56 -6.46
C VAL A 108 -2.01 18.61 -7.05
N ARG A 109 -2.37 18.01 -8.18
CA ARG A 109 -1.62 16.93 -8.85
C ARG A 109 -0.83 17.45 -10.05
N TYR A 110 0.00 18.48 -9.83
CA TYR A 110 0.81 19.05 -10.91
C TYR A 110 1.76 18.02 -11.53
N CYS A 111 2.18 17.00 -10.78
CA CYS A 111 2.99 15.91 -11.32
C CYS A 111 2.29 15.13 -12.44
N CYS A 112 0.97 14.95 -12.37
CA CYS A 112 0.24 14.28 -13.45
C CYS A 112 0.15 15.18 -14.69
N SER A 113 -0.17 16.47 -14.52
CA SER A 113 -0.31 17.39 -15.65
C SER A 113 1.03 17.65 -16.35
N GLU A 114 2.09 17.84 -15.58
CA GLU A 114 3.42 18.19 -16.08
C GLU A 114 4.22 16.96 -16.52
N LEU A 115 4.01 15.78 -15.94
CA LEU A 115 4.84 14.61 -16.28
C LEU A 115 4.09 13.51 -17.03
N LYS A 116 2.75 13.42 -16.95
CA LYS A 116 1.99 12.29 -17.52
C LYS A 116 1.00 12.68 -18.61
N GLU A 117 0.42 13.87 -18.54
CA GLU A 117 -0.72 14.26 -19.39
C GLU A 117 -0.33 15.17 -20.56
N ARG A 118 0.96 15.46 -20.76
CA ARG A 118 1.47 16.30 -21.86
C ARG A 118 1.26 15.70 -23.26
N GLY A 119 1.07 14.38 -23.36
CA GLY A 119 0.98 13.67 -24.64
C GLY A 119 -0.44 13.53 -25.21
N GLY A 120 -0.51 13.38 -26.53
CA GLY A 120 -1.72 12.95 -27.25
C GLY A 120 -2.77 14.05 -27.50
N GLU A 121 -2.37 15.32 -27.48
CA GLU A 121 -3.23 16.43 -27.90
C GLU A 121 -3.52 16.33 -29.42
N GLY A 122 -4.78 16.53 -29.82
CA GLY A 122 -5.19 16.42 -31.22
C GLY A 122 -5.17 15.00 -31.82
N ARG A 123 -4.81 13.97 -31.03
CA ARG A 123 -4.80 12.55 -31.46
C ARG A 123 -5.92 11.75 -30.82
N PHE A 124 -6.21 10.59 -31.40
CA PHE A 124 -7.08 9.59 -30.80
C PHE A 124 -6.26 8.74 -29.81
N VAL A 125 -6.56 8.86 -28.53
CA VAL A 125 -5.79 8.26 -27.44
C VAL A 125 -6.46 6.99 -26.90
N ILE A 126 -5.70 5.92 -26.73
CA ILE A 126 -6.17 4.70 -26.07
C ILE A 126 -5.70 4.73 -24.62
N THR A 127 -6.60 4.50 -23.67
CA THR A 127 -6.26 4.39 -22.24
C THR A 127 -6.84 3.14 -21.58
N GLY A 128 -6.09 2.55 -20.64
CA GLY A 128 -6.48 1.35 -19.89
C GLY A 128 -7.35 1.63 -18.68
N VAL A 129 -8.31 2.56 -18.78
CA VAL A 129 -9.18 2.92 -17.65
C VAL A 129 -10.35 1.95 -17.53
N ARG A 130 -10.58 1.40 -16.33
CA ARG A 130 -11.67 0.45 -16.05
C ARG A 130 -12.69 0.95 -15.03
N TRP A 131 -13.93 0.47 -15.11
CA TRP A 131 -14.98 0.71 -14.12
C TRP A 131 -14.66 0.10 -12.76
N ALA A 132 -13.98 -1.06 -12.75
CA ALA A 132 -13.58 -1.75 -11.53
C ALA A 132 -12.67 -0.90 -10.62
N GLU A 133 -11.95 0.09 -11.17
CA GLU A 133 -11.01 0.90 -10.39
C GLU A 133 -11.66 1.90 -9.43
N SER A 134 -12.91 2.32 -9.64
CA SER A 134 -13.58 3.27 -8.75
C SER A 134 -15.07 3.36 -8.99
N ARG A 135 -15.86 3.47 -7.90
CA ARG A 135 -17.31 3.75 -7.94
C ARG A 135 -17.65 4.99 -8.76
N LYS A 136 -16.80 6.03 -8.75
CA LYS A 136 -17.00 7.27 -9.54
C LYS A 136 -16.77 7.07 -11.05
N ARG A 137 -16.12 5.97 -11.46
CA ARG A 137 -15.81 5.69 -12.87
C ARG A 137 -16.90 4.90 -13.59
N LYS A 138 -17.89 4.35 -12.88
CA LYS A 138 -19.04 3.63 -13.49
C LYS A 138 -19.83 4.47 -14.50
N ASN A 139 -19.78 5.80 -14.39
CA ASN A 139 -20.48 6.71 -15.30
C ASN A 139 -19.63 7.13 -16.52
N ARG A 140 -18.42 6.58 -16.70
CA ARG A 140 -17.56 6.87 -17.86
C ARG A 140 -17.93 5.98 -19.04
N GLY A 141 -17.94 6.56 -20.24
CA GLY A 141 -18.26 5.86 -21.49
C GLY A 141 -17.04 5.25 -22.18
N LEU A 142 -17.29 4.33 -23.12
CA LEU A 142 -16.28 3.68 -23.96
C LEU A 142 -15.38 4.68 -24.71
N ALA A 143 -15.96 5.77 -25.22
CA ALA A 143 -15.25 6.86 -25.85
C ALA A 143 -15.60 8.22 -25.25
N GLU A 144 -14.60 9.05 -24.95
CA GLU A 144 -14.76 10.41 -24.39
C GLU A 144 -14.15 11.46 -25.34
N ILE A 145 -14.82 12.59 -25.53
CA ILE A 145 -14.23 13.78 -26.17
C ILE A 145 -13.88 14.78 -25.06
N ARG A 146 -12.59 15.09 -24.89
CA ARG A 146 -12.10 16.09 -23.95
C ARG A 146 -11.82 17.41 -24.67
N GLY A 147 -12.69 18.40 -24.47
CA GLY A 147 -12.56 19.78 -24.95
C GLY A 147 -12.68 20.80 -23.81
N ALA A 148 -12.26 22.05 -24.07
CA ALA A 148 -12.18 23.14 -23.09
C ALA A 148 -13.54 23.57 -22.50
N GLU A 149 -14.64 23.32 -23.20
CA GLU A 149 -15.99 23.64 -22.73
C GLU A 149 -16.85 22.37 -22.73
N SER A 150 -17.09 21.83 -21.54
CA SER A 150 -17.91 20.64 -21.23
C SER A 150 -17.38 19.30 -21.79
N ALA A 151 -16.89 18.44 -20.90
CA ALA A 151 -16.63 17.03 -21.21
C ALA A 151 -17.94 16.33 -21.56
N LYS A 152 -18.28 16.25 -22.86
CA LYS A 152 -19.39 15.42 -23.33
C LYS A 152 -18.97 13.96 -23.20
N VAL A 153 -19.38 13.33 -22.10
CA VAL A 153 -19.28 11.88 -21.90
C VAL A 153 -20.27 11.22 -22.86
N LEU A 154 -19.78 10.73 -23.98
CA LEU A 154 -20.58 9.96 -24.92
C LEU A 154 -20.65 8.52 -24.41
N LEU A 155 -21.73 8.21 -23.68
CA LEU A 155 -22.13 6.84 -23.40
C LEU A 155 -22.53 6.17 -24.73
N LEU A 156 -21.56 5.51 -25.35
CA LEU A 156 -21.81 4.49 -26.37
C LEU A 156 -22.24 3.22 -25.64
N ASN A 157 -23.56 2.98 -25.61
CA ASN A 157 -24.05 1.61 -25.57
C ASN A 157 -23.93 1.06 -27.00
N ASN A 158 -23.69 -0.25 -27.14
CA ASN A 158 -23.36 -0.93 -28.40
C ASN A 158 -24.33 -0.68 -29.58
N ASP A 159 -25.52 -0.14 -29.35
CA ASP A 159 -26.61 -0.06 -30.35
C ASP A 159 -27.06 1.38 -30.68
N ASN A 160 -26.18 2.39 -30.69
CA ASN A 160 -26.64 3.77 -30.99
C ASN A 160 -25.81 4.52 -32.05
N ASP A 161 -26.20 4.32 -33.32
CA ASP A 161 -25.60 4.90 -34.53
C ASP A 161 -25.61 6.44 -34.57
N GLU A 162 -26.54 7.12 -33.87
CA GLU A 162 -26.57 8.59 -33.84
C GLU A 162 -25.38 9.18 -33.05
N LYS A 163 -24.94 8.52 -31.97
CA LYS A 163 -23.78 8.96 -31.18
C LYS A 163 -22.45 8.61 -31.83
N ARG A 164 -22.43 7.58 -32.70
CA ARG A 164 -21.31 7.25 -33.60
C ARG A 164 -21.04 8.39 -34.57
N ARG A 165 -22.09 8.92 -35.22
CA ARG A 165 -21.99 10.10 -36.09
C ARG A 165 -21.46 11.33 -35.34
N LEU A 166 -21.76 11.52 -34.05
CA LEU A 166 -21.21 12.65 -33.28
C LEU A 166 -19.69 12.57 -33.05
N ILE A 167 -19.10 11.39 -32.89
CA ILE A 167 -17.65 11.23 -32.80
C ILE A 167 -17.01 11.38 -34.18
N GLU A 168 -17.64 10.82 -35.22
CA GLU A 168 -17.14 10.88 -36.60
C GLU A 168 -17.30 12.26 -37.25
N SER A 169 -18.37 13.02 -36.93
CA SER A 169 -18.70 14.32 -37.56
C SER A 169 -18.14 15.54 -36.84
N CYS A 170 -17.67 15.43 -35.59
CA CYS A 170 -17.19 16.58 -34.84
C CYS A 170 -15.72 16.90 -35.20
N VAL A 171 -15.53 17.71 -36.25
CA VAL A 171 -14.23 18.21 -36.76
C VAL A 171 -13.55 19.24 -35.79
N MET A 172 -14.05 19.40 -34.56
CA MET A 172 -13.61 20.47 -33.66
C MET A 172 -12.67 19.99 -32.55
N LYS A 173 -11.61 20.80 -32.34
CA LYS A 173 -10.45 20.65 -31.43
C LYS A 173 -10.76 19.96 -30.09
N GLY A 174 -10.14 18.80 -29.86
CA GLY A 174 -10.18 18.10 -28.57
C GLY A 174 -9.47 16.74 -28.59
N LYS A 175 -9.06 16.25 -27.41
CA LYS A 175 -8.45 14.93 -27.22
C LYS A 175 -9.54 13.86 -27.16
N ARG A 176 -9.54 12.91 -28.09
CA ARG A 176 -10.48 11.77 -28.08
C ARG A 176 -9.85 10.61 -27.34
N VAL A 177 -10.60 9.96 -26.46
CA VAL A 177 -10.11 8.87 -25.63
C VAL A 177 -10.96 7.62 -25.85
N LEU A 178 -10.34 6.48 -26.14
CA LEU A 178 -10.97 5.15 -26.22
C LEU A 178 -10.50 4.28 -25.05
N ASN A 179 -11.44 3.62 -24.38
CA ASN A 179 -11.18 2.73 -23.25
C ASN A 179 -11.61 1.29 -23.60
N PRO A 180 -10.80 0.52 -24.35
CA PRO A 180 -11.24 -0.76 -24.92
C PRO A 180 -11.50 -1.86 -23.88
N ILE A 181 -10.95 -1.72 -22.67
CA ILE A 181 -11.10 -2.67 -21.56
C ILE A 181 -11.97 -2.13 -20.42
N ILE A 182 -12.82 -1.12 -20.69
CA ILE A 182 -13.52 -0.38 -19.64
C ILE A 182 -14.39 -1.25 -18.72
N ASP A 183 -14.97 -2.32 -19.26
CA ASP A 183 -15.84 -3.29 -18.58
C ASP A 183 -15.08 -4.51 -18.03
N TRP A 184 -13.75 -4.53 -18.09
CA TRP A 184 -12.93 -5.65 -17.60
C TRP A 184 -12.73 -5.61 -16.08
N THR A 185 -12.77 -6.78 -15.43
CA THR A 185 -12.42 -6.96 -14.01
C THR A 185 -10.91 -7.12 -13.81
N ASP A 186 -10.45 -7.14 -12.55
CA ASP A 186 -9.04 -7.42 -12.25
C ASP A 186 -8.66 -8.85 -12.63
N GLU A 187 -9.54 -9.82 -12.38
CA GLU A 187 -9.30 -11.23 -12.75
C GLU A 187 -9.23 -11.41 -14.27
N GLU A 188 -10.06 -10.69 -15.03
CA GLU A 188 -10.06 -10.76 -16.49
C GLU A 188 -8.77 -10.18 -17.08
N VAL A 189 -8.32 -9.02 -16.61
CA VAL A 189 -7.03 -8.46 -17.05
C VAL A 189 -5.89 -9.43 -16.76
N TRP A 190 -5.87 -10.03 -15.57
CA TRP A 190 -4.84 -11.02 -15.23
C TRP A 190 -4.94 -12.30 -16.05
N SER A 191 -6.16 -12.81 -16.28
CA SER A 191 -6.39 -13.97 -17.15
C SER A 191 -5.84 -13.69 -18.55
N PHE A 192 -6.11 -12.52 -19.11
CA PHE A 192 -5.55 -12.13 -20.41
C PHE A 192 -4.02 -12.10 -20.40
N ILE A 193 -3.41 -11.49 -19.37
CA ILE A 193 -1.96 -11.42 -19.26
C ILE A 193 -1.34 -12.81 -19.14
N TYR A 194 -1.89 -13.68 -18.31
CA TYR A 194 -1.34 -15.02 -18.09
C TYR A 194 -1.51 -15.95 -19.29
N HIS A 195 -2.58 -15.80 -20.09
CA HIS A 195 -2.86 -16.70 -21.21
C HIS A 195 -2.36 -16.19 -22.57
N TYR A 196 -2.21 -14.87 -22.76
CA TYR A 196 -1.89 -14.28 -24.06
C TYR A 196 -0.60 -13.45 -24.06
N VAL A 197 -0.24 -12.83 -22.93
CA VAL A 197 0.94 -11.93 -22.86
C VAL A 197 2.17 -12.66 -22.30
N HIS A 198 1.97 -13.49 -21.27
CA HIS A 198 2.97 -14.25 -20.52
C HIS A 198 4.14 -13.43 -19.94
N ARG A 199 4.00 -12.10 -19.86
CA ARG A 199 5.04 -11.18 -19.40
C ARG A 199 4.41 -10.06 -18.59
N TYR A 200 4.96 -9.77 -17.43
CA TYR A 200 4.54 -8.67 -16.56
C TYR A 200 5.69 -8.28 -15.62
N CYS A 201 5.57 -7.12 -14.97
CA CYS A 201 6.61 -6.61 -14.08
C CYS A 201 6.69 -7.44 -12.78
N CYS A 202 7.90 -7.81 -12.35
CA CYS A 202 8.16 -8.61 -11.15
C CYS A 202 7.58 -8.02 -9.85
N LEU A 203 7.35 -6.69 -9.81
CA LEU A 203 6.71 -6.06 -8.65
C LEU A 203 5.33 -6.67 -8.34
N TYR A 204 4.63 -7.21 -9.34
CA TYR A 204 3.36 -7.90 -9.10
C TYR A 204 3.53 -9.19 -8.26
N ASP A 205 4.62 -9.94 -8.45
CA ASP A 205 4.93 -11.14 -7.68
C ASP A 205 5.26 -10.83 -6.21
N GLU A 206 5.80 -9.63 -5.98
CA GLU A 206 6.12 -9.13 -4.64
C GLU A 206 4.89 -8.55 -3.90
N GLY A 207 3.69 -8.68 -4.47
CA GLY A 207 2.44 -8.29 -3.84
C GLY A 207 1.94 -6.89 -4.17
N PHE A 208 2.54 -6.19 -5.16
CA PHE A 208 2.01 -4.91 -5.62
C PHE A 208 0.75 -5.12 -6.47
N THR A 209 -0.42 -4.70 -6.00
CA THR A 209 -1.67 -4.78 -6.80
C THR A 209 -1.81 -3.66 -7.85
N ARG A 210 -1.09 -2.55 -7.67
CA ARG A 210 -1.04 -1.40 -8.58
C ARG A 210 0.34 -0.79 -8.54
N ILE A 211 0.95 -0.61 -9.71
CA ILE A 211 2.24 0.03 -9.85
C ILE A 211 2.02 1.49 -10.25
N GLY A 212 2.72 2.41 -9.61
CA GLY A 212 2.66 3.85 -9.86
C GLY A 212 3.93 4.53 -9.35
N CYS A 213 3.95 5.86 -9.38
CA CYS A 213 5.07 6.65 -8.88
C CYS A 213 5.29 6.40 -7.38
N ILE A 214 6.55 6.25 -6.97
CA ILE A 214 6.98 6.08 -5.59
C ILE A 214 6.48 7.27 -4.76
N GLY A 215 5.84 7.01 -3.62
CA GLY A 215 5.39 8.07 -2.71
C GLY A 215 4.16 8.85 -3.20
N CYS A 216 3.46 8.38 -4.24
CA CYS A 216 2.31 9.10 -4.79
C CYS A 216 1.24 9.41 -3.72
N PRO A 217 0.81 10.67 -3.56
CA PRO A 217 -0.16 11.06 -2.52
C PRO A 217 -1.53 10.41 -2.71
N LEU A 218 -1.82 9.81 -3.87
CA LEU A 218 -3.05 9.04 -4.09
C LEU A 218 -3.02 7.65 -3.44
N ALA A 219 -1.85 7.10 -3.16
CA ALA A 219 -1.69 5.84 -2.45
C ALA A 219 -2.03 5.98 -0.95
N SER A 220 -2.31 4.87 -0.27
CA SER A 220 -2.50 4.88 1.18
C SER A 220 -1.18 5.20 1.89
N VAL A 221 -1.25 5.77 3.09
CA VAL A 221 -0.05 6.08 3.91
C VAL A 221 0.81 4.84 4.09
N ARG A 222 0.20 3.73 4.52
CA ARG A 222 0.87 2.42 4.66
C ARG A 222 1.60 1.95 3.40
N LYS A 223 1.03 2.21 2.22
CA LYS A 223 1.68 1.83 0.96
C LYS A 223 2.87 2.73 0.65
N ARG A 224 2.73 4.04 0.85
CA ARG A 224 3.84 4.99 0.69
C ARG A 224 5.00 4.70 1.65
N GLU A 225 4.70 4.34 2.90
CA GLU A 225 5.72 3.93 3.87
C GLU A 225 6.49 2.70 3.40
N LYS A 226 5.78 1.67 2.92
CA LYS A 226 6.41 0.48 2.33
C LYS A 226 7.27 0.81 1.11
N GLU A 227 6.76 1.65 0.19
CA GLU A 227 7.50 2.08 -1.00
C GLU A 227 8.77 2.85 -0.63
N LEU A 228 8.68 3.82 0.29
CA LEU A 228 9.82 4.64 0.71
C LEU A 228 10.80 3.89 1.61
N ALA A 229 10.36 2.84 2.31
CA ALA A 229 11.24 1.91 3.01
C ALA A 229 12.00 0.99 2.05
N ARG A 230 11.35 0.53 0.97
CA ARG A 230 11.97 -0.27 -0.09
C ARG A 230 12.99 0.54 -0.90
N TYR A 231 12.68 1.80 -1.17
CA TYR A 231 13.52 2.69 -1.97
C TYR A 231 14.07 3.86 -1.13
N PRO A 232 15.05 3.62 -0.23
CA PRO A 232 15.56 4.64 0.67
C PRO A 232 16.22 5.81 -0.08
N GLY A 233 16.85 5.55 -1.21
CA GLY A 233 17.43 6.59 -2.08
C GLY A 233 16.40 7.64 -2.53
N TYR A 234 15.18 7.21 -2.87
CA TYR A 234 14.10 8.12 -3.22
C TYR A 234 13.61 8.91 -2.00
N LYS A 235 13.56 8.31 -0.81
CA LYS A 235 13.24 9.02 0.44
C LYS A 235 14.25 10.13 0.72
N SER A 236 15.54 9.84 0.60
CA SER A 236 16.62 10.82 0.74
C SER A 236 16.53 11.93 -0.31
N ALA A 237 16.21 11.59 -1.56
CA ALA A 237 15.99 12.56 -2.63
C ALA A 237 14.80 13.49 -2.34
N TYR A 238 13.69 12.96 -1.79
CA TYR A 238 12.55 13.77 -1.34
C TYR A 238 12.96 14.75 -0.24
N LEU A 239 13.63 14.28 0.82
CA LEU A 239 14.09 15.13 1.92
C LEU A 239 15.03 16.24 1.45
N LYS A 240 16.01 15.90 0.61
CA LYS A 240 16.91 16.88 0.00
C LYS A 240 16.15 17.94 -0.80
N THR A 241 15.22 17.50 -1.64
CA THR A 241 14.40 18.40 -2.48
C THR A 241 13.51 19.29 -1.62
N PHE A 242 12.96 18.79 -0.51
CA PHE A 242 12.16 19.61 0.41
C PHE A 242 13.01 20.68 1.10
N GLY A 243 14.24 20.36 1.49
CA GLY A 243 15.19 21.35 2.00
C GLY A 243 15.52 22.44 0.97
N GLU A 244 15.77 22.07 -0.28
CA GLU A 244 16.01 23.02 -1.39
C GLU A 244 14.76 23.86 -1.71
N MET A 245 13.58 23.23 -1.66
CA MET A 245 12.30 23.90 -1.84
C MET A 245 12.08 24.97 -0.75
N LEU A 246 12.35 24.68 0.51
CA LEU A 246 12.24 25.66 1.61
C LEU A 246 13.19 26.85 1.40
N LYS A 247 14.43 26.60 0.95
CA LYS A 247 15.36 27.69 0.58
C LYS A 247 14.82 28.55 -0.56
N SER A 248 14.26 27.94 -1.60
CA SER A 248 13.63 28.65 -2.72
C SER A 248 12.37 29.44 -2.30
N ARG A 249 11.59 28.94 -1.34
CA ARG A 249 10.43 29.67 -0.79
C ARG A 249 10.85 30.92 -0.03
N LYS A 250 11.89 30.84 0.80
CA LYS A 250 12.46 31.99 1.53
C LYS A 250 12.94 33.08 0.57
N GLN A 251 13.64 32.70 -0.51
CA GLN A 251 14.08 33.63 -1.56
C GLN A 251 12.92 34.31 -2.30
N ARG A 252 11.76 33.66 -2.39
CA ARG A 252 10.57 34.20 -3.06
C ARG A 252 9.60 34.91 -2.10
N HIS A 253 9.98 35.08 -0.83
CA HIS A 253 9.13 35.65 0.22
C HIS A 253 7.78 34.94 0.37
N LEU A 254 7.76 33.61 0.20
CA LEU A 254 6.57 32.75 0.36
C LEU A 254 6.59 32.03 1.71
N GLU A 255 6.97 32.77 2.75
CA GLU A 255 7.01 32.28 4.13
C GLU A 255 5.57 32.09 4.61
N GLU A 256 5.20 30.83 4.86
CA GLU A 256 4.02 30.46 5.64
C GLU A 256 4.56 29.77 6.89
N ASP A 257 4.01 30.06 8.06
CA ASP A 257 4.47 29.59 9.40
C ASP A 257 4.31 28.07 9.64
N THR A 258 4.27 27.26 8.59
CA THR A 258 3.86 25.84 8.67
C THR A 258 5.01 24.84 8.63
N TRP A 259 6.17 25.19 8.06
CA TRP A 259 7.29 24.23 7.88
C TRP A 259 8.64 24.86 8.21
N GLU A 260 9.35 24.30 9.19
CA GLU A 260 10.67 24.76 9.62
C GLU A 260 11.80 23.93 9.01
N SER A 261 11.59 22.61 8.87
CA SER A 261 12.56 21.64 8.37
C SER A 261 12.04 20.81 7.19
N ALA A 262 12.96 20.12 6.49
CA ALA A 262 12.60 19.20 5.40
C ALA A 262 11.81 17.99 5.92
N GLU A 263 12.11 17.56 7.15
CA GLU A 263 11.43 16.51 7.89
C GLU A 263 9.97 16.90 8.17
N ASP A 264 9.70 18.15 8.55
CA ASP A 264 8.33 18.63 8.79
C ASP A 264 7.48 18.57 7.52
N VAL A 265 8.06 19.00 6.39
CA VAL A 265 7.42 18.90 5.07
C VAL A 265 7.13 17.43 4.73
N TYR A 266 8.07 16.54 5.00
CA TYR A 266 7.92 15.11 4.74
C TYR A 266 6.81 14.49 5.59
N LEU A 267 6.79 14.76 6.90
CA LEU A 267 5.76 14.28 7.82
C LEU A 267 4.39 14.81 7.41
N TRP A 268 4.27 16.11 7.15
CA TRP A 268 3.04 16.72 6.66
C TRP A 268 2.58 16.10 5.32
N TRP A 269 3.50 15.83 4.40
CA TRP A 269 3.18 15.23 3.11
C TRP A 269 2.72 13.76 3.23
N MET A 270 3.30 13.03 4.19
CA MET A 270 2.99 11.62 4.45
C MET A 270 1.71 11.43 5.26
N TYR A 271 1.47 12.24 6.29
CA TYR A 271 0.38 12.04 7.24
C TYR A 271 -0.75 13.06 7.09
N GLY A 272 -0.50 14.18 6.41
CA GLY A 272 -1.43 15.31 6.32
C GLY A 272 -1.43 16.15 7.60
N THR A 273 -2.28 17.18 7.63
CA THR A 273 -2.69 17.83 8.88
C THR A 273 -3.77 16.98 9.53
N GLU A 274 -3.66 16.68 10.83
CA GLU A 274 -4.70 15.93 11.55
C GLU A 274 -6.07 16.60 11.35
N PRO A 275 -7.10 15.87 10.87
CA PRO A 275 -8.43 16.44 10.81
C PRO A 275 -8.93 16.68 12.23
N ALA A 276 -9.26 17.93 12.56
CA ALA A 276 -9.93 18.25 13.83
C ALA A 276 -11.13 17.30 14.02
N PRO A 277 -11.24 16.61 15.16
CA PRO A 277 -12.27 15.59 15.36
C PRO A 277 -13.66 16.24 15.28
N LYS A 278 -14.43 15.89 14.24
CA LYS A 278 -15.84 16.27 14.16
C LYS A 278 -16.65 15.45 15.15
N GLN A 279 -17.01 16.07 16.28
CA GLN A 279 -17.86 15.47 17.29
C GLN A 279 -19.30 15.37 16.76
N VAL A 280 -19.83 14.15 16.64
CA VAL A 280 -21.25 13.92 16.30
C VAL A 280 -22.07 13.99 17.59
N PRO A 281 -23.15 14.80 17.67
CA PRO A 281 -23.93 14.94 18.89
C PRO A 281 -24.51 13.61 19.36
N GLY A 282 -24.28 13.24 20.62
CA GLY A 282 -24.81 12.02 21.24
C GLY A 282 -23.90 10.78 21.15
N GLN A 283 -22.79 10.85 20.41
CA GLN A 283 -21.75 9.83 20.47
C GLN A 283 -20.80 10.15 21.63
N LEU A 284 -20.67 9.24 22.61
CA LEU A 284 -19.54 9.28 23.56
C LEU A 284 -18.25 9.23 22.75
N SER A 285 -17.42 10.26 22.89
CA SER A 285 -16.12 10.29 22.23
C SER A 285 -15.30 9.12 22.77
N LEU A 286 -14.97 8.17 21.89
CA LEU A 286 -13.86 7.27 22.14
C LEU A 286 -12.60 8.08 21.85
N ALA A 287 -12.24 8.92 22.82
CA ALA A 287 -11.02 9.69 22.83
C ALA A 287 -9.83 8.73 22.97
N LEU A 288 -9.49 8.04 21.89
CA LEU A 288 -8.10 7.67 21.63
C LEU A 288 -7.40 8.99 21.28
N GLY A 289 -7.03 9.74 22.31
CA GLY A 289 -6.42 11.06 22.18
C GLY A 289 -5.16 10.97 21.34
N THR A 290 -5.20 11.54 20.14
CA THR A 290 -4.00 12.15 19.58
C THR A 290 -3.71 13.36 20.46
N GLU A 291 -2.51 13.36 21.02
CA GLU A 291 -2.02 14.31 22.03
C GLU A 291 -2.98 14.50 23.20
N ARG A 292 -3.03 13.49 24.09
CA ARG A 292 -2.89 13.90 25.49
C ARG A 292 -1.55 14.62 25.55
N GLU A 293 -1.56 15.93 25.78
CA GLU A 293 -0.66 16.45 26.81
C GLU A 293 -0.79 15.44 27.94
N TRP A 294 0.21 14.56 28.05
CA TRP A 294 0.32 13.66 29.17
C TRP A 294 0.72 14.57 30.32
N ILE A 295 -0.26 15.34 30.82
CA ILE A 295 -0.16 16.05 32.08
C ILE A 295 0.04 14.90 33.04
N SER A 296 1.30 14.69 33.42
CA SER A 296 1.68 13.62 34.32
C SER A 296 0.78 13.72 35.55
N GLU A 297 0.45 12.60 36.18
CA GLU A 297 -0.35 12.68 37.41
C GLU A 297 0.28 13.61 38.45
N THR A 298 1.60 13.76 38.41
CA THR A 298 2.37 14.74 39.18
C THR A 298 2.01 16.19 38.85
N GLU A 299 1.76 16.54 37.58
CA GLU A 299 1.27 17.87 37.19
C GLU A 299 -0.16 18.16 37.64
N LYS A 300 -1.04 17.16 37.66
CA LYS A 300 -2.42 17.28 38.19
C LYS A 300 -2.48 17.43 39.71
N MET A 301 -1.38 17.10 40.38
CA MET A 301 -1.26 17.12 41.85
C MET A 301 -0.49 18.36 42.36
N LYS A 302 -0.02 19.24 41.46
CA LYS A 302 0.59 20.53 41.83
C LYS A 302 -0.40 21.35 42.68
N GLY A 303 0.01 21.71 43.90
CA GLY A 303 -0.81 22.48 44.86
C GLY A 303 -1.59 21.66 45.90
N LYS A 304 -1.47 20.31 45.88
CA LYS A 304 -2.13 19.42 46.84
C LYS A 304 -1.34 19.17 48.12
N THR A 305 -2.01 18.61 49.12
CA THR A 305 -1.47 18.37 50.47
C THR A 305 -0.53 17.16 50.53
N LYS A 306 0.35 17.14 51.54
CA LYS A 306 1.29 16.04 51.85
C LYS A 306 0.63 14.65 51.87
N ASN A 307 -0.57 14.53 52.44
CA ASN A 307 -1.27 13.25 52.57
C ASN A 307 -1.77 12.72 51.22
N GLU A 308 -2.18 13.59 50.30
CA GLU A 308 -2.63 13.20 48.97
C GLU A 308 -1.48 12.68 48.11
N TRP A 309 -0.29 13.30 48.22
CA TRP A 309 0.93 12.80 47.59
C TRP A 309 1.36 11.43 48.14
N LEU A 310 1.19 11.20 49.44
CA LEU A 310 1.49 9.91 50.06
C LEU A 310 0.54 8.80 49.58
N THR A 311 -0.76 9.10 49.46
CA THR A 311 -1.75 8.16 48.91
C THR A 311 -1.44 7.80 47.45
N LEU A 312 -1.08 8.79 46.63
CA LEU A 312 -0.72 8.55 45.23
C LEU A 312 0.55 7.69 45.12
N TYR A 313 1.56 7.98 45.95
CA TYR A 313 2.76 7.16 46.04
C TYR A 313 2.42 5.70 46.38
N GLN A 314 1.57 5.46 47.40
CA GLN A 314 1.16 4.10 47.79
C GLN A 314 0.44 3.37 46.66
N GLN A 315 -0.45 4.06 45.94
CA GLN A 315 -1.17 3.50 44.80
C GLN A 315 -0.20 3.09 43.68
N ARG A 316 0.66 3.99 43.25
CA ARG A 316 1.64 3.72 42.17
C ARG A 316 2.66 2.66 42.57
N TYR A 317 3.08 2.65 43.82
CA TYR A 317 3.97 1.62 44.34
C TYR A 317 3.29 0.23 44.35
N SER A 318 2.00 0.16 44.71
CA SER A 318 1.22 -1.08 44.66
C SER A 318 1.02 -1.58 43.23
N GLU A 319 0.82 -0.68 42.27
CA GLU A 319 0.71 -0.99 40.86
C GLU A 319 2.03 -1.56 40.31
N TRP A 320 3.16 -0.93 40.65
CA TRP A 320 4.48 -1.43 40.32
C TRP A 320 4.71 -2.84 40.87
N GLN A 321 4.34 -3.10 42.13
CA GLN A 321 4.47 -4.42 42.74
C GLN A 321 3.60 -5.48 42.05
N ASN A 322 2.38 -5.12 41.65
CA ASN A 322 1.49 -6.02 40.94
C ASN A 322 2.05 -6.39 39.56
N ILE A 323 2.51 -5.40 38.78
CA ILE A 323 3.11 -5.64 37.46
C ILE A 323 4.41 -6.44 37.60
N HIS A 324 5.23 -6.13 38.60
CA HIS A 324 6.47 -6.86 38.84
C HIS A 324 6.22 -8.35 39.15
N LYS A 325 5.12 -8.66 39.85
CA LYS A 325 4.76 -10.03 40.26
C LYS A 325 3.97 -10.81 39.20
N TYR A 326 3.03 -10.17 38.51
CA TYR A 326 2.08 -10.86 37.62
C TYR A 326 2.24 -10.50 36.14
N GLY A 327 2.96 -9.41 35.83
CA GLY A 327 3.14 -8.89 34.48
C GLY A 327 1.96 -8.04 34.01
N THR A 328 2.07 -7.57 32.77
CA THR A 328 1.00 -6.85 32.06
C THR A 328 0.40 -7.69 30.94
N GLU A 329 -0.78 -7.28 30.45
CA GLU A 329 -1.41 -7.86 29.24
C GLU A 329 -0.97 -7.16 27.94
N GLN A 330 0.00 -6.23 28.03
CA GLN A 330 0.41 -5.42 26.89
C GLN A 330 1.25 -6.21 25.88
N MET A 331 1.33 -5.74 24.64
CA MET A 331 2.13 -6.38 23.58
C MET A 331 3.60 -5.91 23.59
N TRP A 332 4.16 -5.61 24.77
CA TRP A 332 5.55 -5.18 24.96
C TRP A 332 6.09 -5.66 26.32
N PRO A 333 7.42 -5.63 26.54
CA PRO A 333 8.02 -6.06 27.80
C PRO A 333 7.52 -5.27 29.02
N ASP A 334 7.32 -5.96 30.16
CA ASP A 334 6.84 -5.34 31.40
C ASP A 334 7.83 -4.30 31.95
N GLY A 335 9.12 -4.45 31.66
CA GLY A 335 10.18 -3.52 32.04
C GLY A 335 9.93 -2.09 31.57
N ILE A 336 9.26 -1.90 30.42
CA ILE A 336 8.90 -0.57 29.92
C ILE A 336 7.88 0.10 30.84
N ALA A 337 6.81 -0.63 31.22
CA ALA A 337 5.78 -0.13 32.12
C ALA A 337 6.32 0.10 33.54
N LEU A 338 7.19 -0.81 34.03
CA LEU A 338 7.82 -0.68 35.33
C LEU A 338 8.78 0.52 35.40
N ALA A 339 9.52 0.80 34.32
CA ALA A 339 10.39 1.97 34.22
C ALA A 339 9.60 3.28 34.20
N GLU A 340 8.43 3.29 33.57
CA GLU A 340 7.54 4.45 33.56
C GLU A 340 7.01 4.77 34.96
N ILE A 341 6.44 3.78 35.65
CA ILE A 341 5.95 3.96 37.03
C ILE A 341 7.11 4.33 37.97
N ARG A 342 8.30 3.78 37.77
CA ARG A 342 9.51 4.16 38.54
C ARG A 342 9.86 5.64 38.37
N ARG A 343 9.77 6.19 37.14
CA ARG A 343 10.01 7.63 36.89
C ARG A 343 8.99 8.50 37.60
N GLU A 344 7.72 8.11 37.60
CA GLU A 344 6.67 8.82 38.36
C GLU A 344 6.95 8.77 39.86
N LEU A 345 7.30 7.59 40.40
CA LEU A 345 7.64 7.43 41.81
C LEU A 345 8.87 8.25 42.23
N LEU A 346 9.87 8.39 41.35
CA LEU A 346 11.03 9.27 41.55
C LEU A 346 10.64 10.73 41.68
N GLU A 347 9.72 11.20 40.83
CA GLU A 347 9.23 12.58 40.89
C GLU A 347 8.40 12.82 42.16
N ILE A 348 7.51 11.89 42.50
CA ILE A 348 6.71 11.95 43.74
C ILE A 348 7.63 11.93 44.97
N GLN A 349 8.69 11.10 44.98
CA GLN A 349 9.64 11.03 46.08
C GLN A 349 10.37 12.36 46.28
N ARG A 350 10.85 13.03 45.21
CA ARG A 350 11.50 14.35 45.32
C ARG A 350 10.58 15.38 45.99
N ILE A 351 9.29 15.34 45.65
CA ILE A 351 8.28 16.21 46.25
C ILE A 351 8.07 15.85 47.74
N LEU A 352 7.90 14.57 48.07
CA LEU A 352 7.71 14.10 49.45
C LEU A 352 8.90 14.39 50.37
N ILE A 353 10.13 14.33 49.84
CA ILE A 353 11.35 14.73 50.56
C ILE A 353 11.29 16.22 50.92
N SER A 354 10.79 17.10 50.03
CA SER A 354 10.59 18.52 50.35
C SER A 354 9.60 18.75 51.52
N TYR A 355 8.70 17.79 51.77
CA TYR A 355 7.76 17.77 52.91
C TYR A 355 8.29 16.97 54.12
N GLY A 356 9.57 16.59 54.11
CA GLY A 356 10.25 15.85 55.18
C GLY A 356 9.81 14.39 55.31
N VAL A 357 9.37 13.74 54.23
CA VAL A 357 9.03 12.31 54.21
C VAL A 357 9.96 11.55 53.27
N GLU A 358 10.68 10.59 53.83
CA GLU A 358 11.42 9.61 53.04
C GLU A 358 10.54 8.41 52.74
N VAL A 359 10.44 8.05 51.46
CA VAL A 359 9.73 6.85 50.99
C VAL A 359 10.68 6.02 50.13
N PRO A 360 10.59 4.69 50.16
CA PRO A 360 11.49 3.82 49.40
C PRO A 360 11.24 3.95 47.88
N LEU A 361 12.21 3.59 47.06
CA LEU A 361 11.98 3.40 45.62
C LEU A 361 12.05 1.91 45.29
N PRO A 362 11.31 1.46 44.26
CA PRO A 362 11.47 0.09 43.75
C PRO A 362 12.89 -0.13 43.20
N GLU A 363 13.20 -1.32 42.69
CA GLU A 363 14.47 -1.59 41.99
C GLU A 363 14.42 -1.06 40.55
N GLU A 364 15.59 -0.81 39.94
CA GLU A 364 15.67 -0.50 38.51
C GLU A 364 15.79 -1.79 37.70
N LEU A 365 14.86 -2.00 36.77
CA LEU A 365 14.79 -3.21 35.98
C LEU A 365 15.13 -2.91 34.52
N PRO A 366 15.75 -3.86 33.79
CA PRO A 366 16.02 -3.71 32.36
C PRO A 366 14.75 -3.49 31.55
N ALA A 367 14.85 -2.73 30.45
CA ALA A 367 13.69 -2.47 29.57
C ALA A 367 13.06 -3.75 29.00
N GLY A 368 13.85 -4.82 28.79
CA GLY A 368 13.38 -6.13 28.34
C GLY A 368 12.84 -7.05 29.44
N TYR A 369 12.73 -6.58 30.69
CA TYR A 369 12.22 -7.40 31.80
C TYR A 369 10.80 -7.89 31.51
N MET A 370 10.54 -9.16 31.83
CA MET A 370 9.24 -9.83 31.70
C MET A 370 8.94 -10.55 33.00
N ALA A 371 7.81 -10.22 33.63
CA ALA A 371 7.39 -10.93 34.83
C ALA A 371 6.94 -12.35 34.47
N ARG A 372 7.21 -13.31 35.37
CA ARG A 372 6.82 -14.73 35.19
C ARG A 372 7.31 -15.35 33.87
N ALA A 373 8.49 -14.94 33.39
CA ALA A 373 9.07 -15.44 32.15
C ALA A 373 9.12 -16.98 32.06
N ASP A 374 9.44 -17.67 33.16
CA ASP A 374 9.48 -19.13 33.19
C ASP A 374 8.10 -19.78 33.05
N ASP A 375 7.07 -19.19 33.64
CA ASP A 375 5.70 -19.67 33.50
C ASP A 375 5.22 -19.46 32.05
N ILE A 376 5.52 -18.31 31.46
CA ILE A 376 5.21 -17.99 30.06
C ILE A 376 5.87 -19.03 29.13
N ARG A 377 7.14 -19.36 29.36
CA ARG A 377 7.85 -20.40 28.58
C ARG A 377 7.19 -21.77 28.72
N LYS A 378 6.88 -22.19 29.95
CA LYS A 378 6.23 -23.49 30.21
C LYS A 378 4.86 -23.57 29.55
N GLN A 379 4.07 -22.51 29.68
CA GLN A 379 2.71 -22.44 29.14
C GLN A 379 2.72 -22.42 27.60
N ALA A 380 3.61 -21.64 26.99
CA ALA A 380 3.78 -21.59 25.54
C ALA A 380 4.19 -22.96 24.96
N ARG A 381 5.15 -23.65 25.61
CA ARG A 381 5.58 -25.00 25.21
C ARG A 381 4.45 -26.02 25.34
N ALA A 382 3.72 -26.01 26.46
CA ALA A 382 2.57 -26.89 26.66
C ALA A 382 1.47 -26.64 25.61
N CYS A 383 1.18 -25.38 25.30
CA CYS A 383 0.20 -25.03 24.26
C CYS A 383 0.66 -25.45 22.86
N LEU A 384 1.94 -25.26 22.53
CA LEU A 384 2.49 -25.69 21.24
C LEU A 384 2.38 -27.21 21.07
N GLU A 385 2.70 -27.98 22.11
CA GLU A 385 2.53 -29.45 22.11
C GLU A 385 1.06 -29.84 21.89
N ILE A 386 0.12 -29.18 22.57
CA ILE A 386 -1.31 -29.44 22.37
C ILE A 386 -1.74 -29.14 20.92
N TYR A 387 -1.28 -28.02 20.35
CA TYR A 387 -1.63 -27.65 18.98
C TYR A 387 -0.98 -28.58 17.94
N LYS A 388 0.29 -28.97 18.11
CA LYS A 388 0.98 -29.90 17.21
C LYS A 388 0.38 -31.32 17.23
N ASN A 389 -0.09 -31.76 18.40
CA ASN A 389 -0.74 -33.07 18.57
C ASN A 389 -2.24 -33.06 18.21
N SER A 390 -2.82 -31.91 17.85
CA SER A 390 -4.21 -31.82 17.43
C SER A 390 -4.42 -32.42 16.04
N GLU A 391 -5.40 -33.33 15.91
CA GLU A 391 -5.80 -33.93 14.64
C GLU A 391 -6.20 -32.87 13.61
N ASP A 392 -6.86 -31.79 14.04
CA ASP A 392 -7.29 -30.70 13.16
C ASP A 392 -6.10 -29.90 12.62
N TYR A 393 -5.07 -29.67 13.43
CA TYR A 393 -3.87 -28.97 12.97
C TYR A 393 -3.10 -29.80 11.94
N GLN A 394 -2.91 -31.10 12.21
CA GLN A 394 -2.28 -32.03 11.28
C GLN A 394 -3.07 -32.15 9.98
N TYR A 395 -4.40 -32.23 10.06
CA TYR A 395 -5.28 -32.23 8.90
C TYR A 395 -5.11 -30.95 8.07
N LEU A 396 -5.09 -29.78 8.70
CA LEU A 396 -4.88 -28.50 8.02
C LEU A 396 -3.51 -28.42 7.34
N LEU A 397 -2.44 -28.89 7.99
CA LEU A 397 -1.10 -28.94 7.40
C LEU A 397 -1.05 -29.80 6.13
N CYS A 398 -1.67 -30.98 6.14
CA CYS A 398 -1.72 -31.85 4.96
C CYS A 398 -2.61 -31.29 3.84
N ARG A 399 -3.66 -30.55 4.21
CA ARG A 399 -4.64 -30.05 3.25
C ARG A 399 -4.25 -28.73 2.61
N GLU A 400 -3.49 -27.88 3.31
CA GLU A 400 -3.06 -26.56 2.82
C GLU A 400 -2.44 -26.59 1.41
N PRO A 401 -1.52 -27.52 1.07
CA PRO A 401 -0.89 -27.54 -0.25
C PRO A 401 -1.85 -27.96 -1.37
N LEU A 402 -2.97 -28.59 -1.01
CA LEU A 402 -3.98 -29.09 -1.94
C LEU A 402 -5.09 -28.06 -2.22
N LEU A 403 -5.10 -26.93 -1.51
CA LEU A 403 -6.07 -25.86 -1.69
C LEU A 403 -5.56 -24.80 -2.65
N THR A 404 -6.47 -24.26 -3.48
CA THR A 404 -6.20 -23.05 -4.28
C THR A 404 -6.15 -21.81 -3.40
N ASP A 405 -5.49 -20.73 -3.85
CA ASP A 405 -5.39 -19.49 -3.09
C ASP A 405 -6.76 -18.88 -2.72
N ARG A 406 -7.77 -19.09 -3.56
CA ARG A 406 -9.15 -18.66 -3.29
C ARG A 406 -9.75 -19.45 -2.12
N GLN A 407 -9.53 -20.76 -2.08
CA GLN A 407 -9.98 -21.62 -0.98
C GLN A 407 -9.21 -21.32 0.32
N LYS A 408 -7.90 -21.06 0.23
CA LYS A 408 -7.07 -20.64 1.39
C LYS A 408 -7.59 -19.35 2.02
N ARG A 409 -7.95 -18.35 1.21
CA ARG A 409 -8.55 -17.09 1.69
C ARG A 409 -9.94 -17.28 2.31
N LYS A 410 -10.79 -18.12 1.71
CA LYS A 410 -12.16 -18.39 2.21
C LYS A 410 -12.15 -19.13 3.55
N THR A 411 -11.23 -20.08 3.72
CA THR A 411 -11.12 -20.90 4.94
C THR A 411 -10.27 -20.24 6.02
N GLN A 412 -9.45 -19.25 5.68
CA GLN A 412 -8.46 -18.63 6.57
C GLN A 412 -7.42 -19.65 7.10
N ILE A 413 -7.14 -20.71 6.33
CA ILE A 413 -6.21 -21.77 6.72
C ILE A 413 -4.80 -21.25 7.04
N LEU A 414 -4.28 -20.31 6.24
CA LEU A 414 -2.97 -19.70 6.46
C LEU A 414 -2.89 -18.91 7.77
N TYR A 415 -3.98 -18.29 8.20
CA TYR A 415 -4.03 -17.59 9.49
C TYR A 415 -4.00 -18.59 10.64
N ALA A 416 -4.79 -19.66 10.56
CA ALA A 416 -4.82 -20.70 11.58
C ALA A 416 -3.46 -21.43 11.72
N LEU A 417 -2.82 -21.77 10.59
CA LEU A 417 -1.48 -22.37 10.58
C LEU A 417 -0.40 -21.39 11.06
N GLY A 418 -0.48 -20.13 10.63
CA GLY A 418 0.47 -19.08 10.99
C GLY A 418 0.47 -18.78 12.48
N VAL A 419 -0.66 -18.91 13.20
CA VAL A 419 -0.69 -18.75 14.66
C VAL A 419 0.19 -19.79 15.37
N VAL A 420 0.11 -21.06 14.95
CA VAL A 420 0.92 -22.14 15.55
C VAL A 420 2.39 -21.99 15.16
N GLN A 421 2.67 -21.64 13.90
CA GLN A 421 4.03 -21.37 13.42
C GLN A 421 4.66 -20.18 14.15
N ASN A 422 3.92 -19.08 14.36
CA ASN A 422 4.42 -17.92 15.10
C ASN A 422 4.75 -18.27 16.56
N LEU A 423 3.97 -19.15 17.19
CA LEU A 423 4.26 -19.63 18.54
C LEU A 423 5.52 -20.50 18.57
N GLU A 424 5.71 -21.35 17.57
CA GLU A 424 6.91 -22.17 17.38
C GLU A 424 8.16 -21.29 17.17
N THR A 425 8.13 -20.38 16.20
CA THR A 425 9.23 -19.43 15.95
C THR A 425 9.51 -18.56 17.17
N ALA A 426 8.48 -18.12 17.90
CA ALA A 426 8.68 -17.36 19.12
C ALA A 426 9.44 -18.17 20.19
N ILE A 427 9.15 -19.47 20.31
CA ILE A 427 9.87 -20.38 21.23
C ILE A 427 11.33 -20.57 20.80
N GLU A 428 11.60 -20.67 19.50
CA GLU A 428 12.95 -20.78 18.95
C GLU A 428 13.78 -19.49 19.16
N GLU A 429 13.16 -18.33 18.91
CA GLU A 429 13.79 -17.00 19.05
C GLU A 429 13.79 -16.46 20.50
N GLU A 430 13.28 -17.24 21.46
CA GLU A 430 13.07 -16.84 22.86
C GLU A 430 12.25 -15.53 23.04
N ASN A 431 11.31 -15.27 22.13
CA ASN A 431 10.47 -14.07 22.16
C ASN A 431 9.30 -14.21 23.17
N LEU A 432 9.56 -13.82 24.43
CA LEU A 432 8.60 -13.92 25.53
C LEU A 432 7.31 -13.09 25.34
N VAL A 433 7.37 -11.99 24.58
CA VAL A 433 6.18 -11.14 24.34
C VAL A 433 5.18 -11.88 23.44
N VAL A 434 5.68 -12.51 22.38
CA VAL A 434 4.85 -13.32 21.47
C VAL A 434 4.37 -14.58 22.19
N MET A 435 5.23 -15.23 23.00
CA MET A 435 4.79 -16.37 23.83
C MET A 435 3.64 -16.02 24.78
N ARG A 436 3.66 -14.84 25.42
CA ARG A 436 2.56 -14.39 26.30
C ARG A 436 1.26 -14.18 25.52
N ALA A 437 1.35 -13.61 24.31
CA ALA A 437 0.19 -13.32 23.48
C ALA A 437 -0.48 -14.57 22.90
N PHE A 438 0.33 -15.57 22.51
CA PHE A 438 -0.15 -16.76 21.79
C PHE A 438 -0.15 -18.05 22.62
N GLY A 439 0.43 -18.03 23.83
CA GLY A 439 0.59 -19.18 24.71
C GLY A 439 -0.54 -19.39 25.73
N ASN A 440 -1.70 -18.74 25.59
CA ASN A 440 -2.83 -18.99 26.47
C ASN A 440 -3.58 -20.27 26.10
N GLU A 441 -3.91 -21.06 27.12
CA GLU A 441 -4.52 -22.37 26.95
C GLU A 441 -5.93 -22.24 26.35
N GLY A 442 -6.20 -22.99 25.27
CA GLY A 442 -7.51 -23.06 24.62
C GLY A 442 -7.89 -21.84 23.76
N GLN A 443 -7.11 -20.76 23.73
CA GLN A 443 -7.45 -19.54 22.99
C GLN A 443 -7.60 -19.78 21.48
N TYR A 444 -6.80 -20.69 20.91
CA TYR A 444 -6.77 -20.94 19.46
C TYR A 444 -7.24 -22.35 19.06
N GLY A 445 -7.60 -23.20 20.02
CA GLY A 445 -8.15 -24.53 19.74
C GLY A 445 -9.45 -24.46 18.93
N LYS A 446 -10.35 -23.53 19.29
CA LYS A 446 -11.59 -23.28 18.55
C LYS A 446 -11.32 -22.78 17.13
N LEU A 447 -10.31 -21.93 16.94
CA LEU A 447 -9.92 -21.44 15.61
C LEU A 447 -9.46 -22.58 14.71
N LEU A 448 -8.65 -23.51 15.23
CA LEU A 448 -8.19 -24.68 14.48
C LEU A 448 -9.36 -25.60 14.08
N SER A 449 -10.26 -25.90 15.02
CA SER A 449 -11.46 -26.73 14.77
C SER A 449 -12.42 -26.09 13.76
N ASP A 450 -12.72 -24.80 13.90
CA ASP A 450 -13.61 -24.07 12.99
C ASP A 450 -13.03 -24.02 11.57
N THR A 451 -11.71 -23.81 11.45
CA THR A 451 -11.02 -23.80 10.16
C THR A 451 -10.95 -25.20 9.55
N ALA A 452 -10.68 -26.24 10.34
CA ALA A 452 -10.70 -27.63 9.88
C ALA A 452 -12.09 -28.04 9.34
N SER A 453 -13.16 -27.65 10.02
CA SER A 453 -14.55 -27.89 9.58
C SER A 453 -14.83 -27.23 8.22
N LYS A 454 -14.47 -25.94 8.07
CA LYS A 454 -14.61 -25.21 6.79
C LYS A 454 -13.81 -25.83 5.65
N VAL A 455 -12.66 -26.43 5.96
CA VAL A 455 -11.81 -27.09 4.97
C VAL A 455 -12.34 -28.48 4.59
N LYS A 456 -12.98 -29.20 5.52
CA LYS A 456 -13.66 -30.49 5.26
C LYS A 456 -14.86 -30.35 4.32
N GLU A 457 -15.54 -29.20 4.32
CA GLU A 457 -16.68 -28.91 3.42
C GLU A 457 -16.28 -28.64 1.95
N ILE A 458 -15.00 -28.57 1.62
CA ILE A 458 -14.54 -28.22 0.27
C ILE A 458 -14.29 -29.50 -0.57
N PRO A 459 -14.94 -29.64 -1.74
CA PRO A 459 -14.71 -30.77 -2.64
C PRO A 459 -13.25 -30.91 -3.06
N LEU A 460 -12.77 -32.16 -3.12
CA LEU A 460 -11.42 -32.52 -3.52
C LEU A 460 -11.20 -32.30 -5.02
N GLU A 461 -10.47 -31.26 -5.41
CA GLU A 461 -9.76 -31.21 -6.69
C GLU A 461 -8.25 -31.15 -6.43
N MET A 462 -7.50 -32.00 -7.13
CA MET A 462 -6.06 -32.16 -6.95
C MET A 462 -5.30 -31.02 -7.65
N ALA A 463 -4.49 -30.27 -6.91
CA ALA A 463 -3.52 -29.34 -7.48
C ALA A 463 -2.35 -30.10 -8.12
N LYS A 464 -2.04 -29.83 -9.40
CA LYS A 464 -0.79 -30.27 -10.04
C LYS A 464 0.33 -29.31 -9.66
N ARG A 465 1.47 -29.84 -9.20
CA ARG A 465 2.69 -29.07 -8.89
C ARG A 465 3.36 -28.57 -10.18
N GLU A 466 3.67 -27.28 -10.24
CA GLU A 466 4.59 -26.71 -11.23
C GLU A 466 6.04 -26.87 -10.75
N THR A 467 6.91 -27.32 -11.65
CA THR A 467 8.35 -27.56 -11.39
C THR A 467 9.15 -26.28 -11.47
N GLU A 468 10.04 -26.08 -10.49
CA GLU A 468 11.03 -24.99 -10.41
C GLU A 468 11.88 -24.90 -11.70
N LYS A 469 12.06 -23.68 -12.21
CA LYS A 469 13.04 -23.37 -13.27
C LYS A 469 14.10 -22.41 -12.74
N THR A 470 15.35 -22.84 -12.83
CA THR A 470 16.57 -22.08 -12.54
C THR A 470 16.81 -20.98 -13.58
N VAL A 471 17.21 -19.79 -13.11
CA VAL A 471 17.57 -18.62 -13.91
C VAL A 471 19.07 -18.66 -14.27
N PRO A 472 19.49 -18.49 -15.54
CA PRO A 472 20.90 -18.33 -15.88
C PRO A 472 21.34 -16.86 -15.80
N SER A 473 22.51 -16.63 -15.20
CA SER A 473 23.17 -15.32 -15.10
C SER A 473 24.15 -15.08 -16.25
N MET A 474 24.10 -13.89 -16.87
CA MET A 474 25.24 -13.31 -17.60
C MET A 474 25.25 -11.78 -17.47
N PRO A 475 26.42 -11.12 -17.56
CA PRO A 475 26.63 -9.75 -17.08
C PRO A 475 26.28 -8.68 -18.13
N TYR A 476 25.90 -7.50 -17.66
CA TYR A 476 25.57 -6.31 -18.45
C TYR A 476 26.44 -5.12 -18.05
N GLU A 477 26.84 -4.32 -19.03
CA GLU A 477 27.33 -2.94 -18.87
C GLU A 477 26.15 -1.96 -19.05
N GLU A 478 26.07 -0.94 -18.19
CA GLU A 478 24.96 0.01 -18.07
C GLU A 478 25.25 1.38 -18.71
N GLU A 479 24.26 1.93 -19.42
CA GLU A 479 24.14 3.39 -19.65
C GLU A 479 22.98 3.96 -18.83
N GLN A 480 23.30 4.90 -17.93
CA GLN A 480 22.44 5.51 -16.92
C GLN A 480 21.65 6.72 -17.48
N ILE A 481 20.36 6.84 -17.14
CA ILE A 481 19.50 7.96 -17.55
C ILE A 481 19.63 9.10 -16.52
N GLU A 482 19.97 10.30 -16.99
CA GLU A 482 20.19 11.48 -16.15
C GLU A 482 18.96 11.84 -15.27
N GLY A 483 19.14 11.83 -13.94
CA GLY A 483 18.11 12.19 -12.95
C GLY A 483 17.20 11.03 -12.50
N GLN A 484 17.32 9.85 -13.10
CA GLN A 484 16.70 8.62 -12.60
C GLN A 484 17.73 7.86 -11.76
N MET A 485 17.34 7.44 -10.54
CA MET A 485 18.20 6.61 -9.71
C MET A 485 18.34 5.23 -10.35
N SER A 486 19.58 4.74 -10.45
CA SER A 486 19.85 3.38 -10.92
C SER A 486 19.47 2.37 -9.83
N ILE A 487 19.42 1.08 -10.20
CA ILE A 487 19.18 0.01 -9.22
C ILE A 487 20.32 -0.07 -8.18
N PHE A 488 21.52 0.37 -8.55
CA PHE A 488 22.72 0.37 -7.70
C PHE A 488 22.75 1.54 -6.71
N ASP A 489 22.02 2.63 -6.98
CA ASP A 489 21.89 3.78 -6.07
C ASP A 489 20.93 3.50 -4.89
N LEU A 490 20.35 2.29 -4.81
CA LEU A 490 19.41 1.89 -3.75
C LEU A 490 20.11 1.34 -2.49
N ALA A 491 21.43 1.09 -2.54
CA ALA A 491 22.17 0.39 -1.49
C ALA A 491 23.09 1.27 -0.63
N SER A 492 23.01 2.60 -0.75
CA SER A 492 23.87 3.55 0.00
C SER A 492 23.08 4.52 0.86
#